data_AF-D0MUL5-F1
#
_entry.id   AF-D0MUL5-F1
#
_cell.length_a   1.000
_cell.length_b   1.000
_cell.length_c   1.000
_cell.angle_alpha   90.00
_cell.angle_beta   90.00
_cell.angle_gamma   90.00
#
_symmetry.space_group_name_H-M   'P 1'
#
loop_
_entity.id
_entity.type
_entity.pdbx_description
1 polymer ?
#
loop_
_entity_poly.entity_id
_entity_poly.type
_entity_poly.pdbx_seq_one_letter_code
_entity_poly.pdbx_strand_id
1 'polypeptide(L)' 'MTRNQMSLYASVTGIRWDFSSSQIAGDIHVPAKQRIARFEIDPATDHFTAANALWGRIDEAFDDIDDDL' A
#
# COMPACT_ATOMS: atom_id res chain seq x y z
N MET A 1 21.62 -6.60 6.28
CA MET A 1 21.31 -5.60 5.23
C MET A 1 19.81 -5.49 4.90
N THR A 2 18.93 -6.31 5.50
CA THR A 2 17.52 -6.43 5.09
C THR A 2 16.56 -5.40 5.70
N ARG A 3 16.85 -4.91 6.92
CA ARG A 3 15.95 -3.97 7.64
C ARG A 3 15.87 -2.58 6.98
N ASN A 4 17.01 -2.05 6.51
CA ASN A 4 17.07 -0.71 5.92
C ASN A 4 16.30 -0.62 4.59
N GLN A 5 16.27 -1.70 3.81
CA GLN A 5 15.49 -1.75 2.57
C GLN A 5 13.99 -1.76 2.87
N MET A 6 13.53 -2.56 3.83
CA MET A 6 12.11 -2.57 4.23
C MET A 6 11.67 -1.20 4.76
N SER A 7 12.49 -0.54 5.57
CA SER A 7 12.21 0.80 6.06
C SER A 7 12.14 1.84 4.92
N LEU A 8 13.00 1.73 3.90
CA LEU A 8 12.95 2.63 2.74
C LEU A 8 11.66 2.43 1.93
N TYR A 9 11.27 1.18 1.68
CA TYR A 9 10.01 0.89 0.97
C TYR A 9 8.80 1.41 1.74
N ALA A 10 8.75 1.19 3.05
CA ALA A 10 7.68 1.72 3.89
C ALA A 10 7.65 3.26 3.91
N SER A 11 8.82 3.93 3.91
CA SER A 11 8.89 5.40 3.84
C SER A 11 8.43 5.97 2.49
N VAL A 12 8.62 5.23 1.40
CA VAL A 12 8.24 5.68 0.05
C VAL A 12 6.77 5.43 -0.23
N THR A 13 6.23 4.27 0.16
CA THR A 13 4.84 3.89 -0.17
C THR A 13 3.86 4.14 0.95
N GLY A 14 4.33 4.40 2.18
CA GLY A 14 3.48 4.45 3.37
C GLY A 14 2.87 3.10 3.74
N ILE A 15 3.29 2.00 3.11
CA ILE A 15 2.69 0.68 3.31
C ILE A 15 3.29 -0.02 4.53
N ARG A 16 2.40 -0.46 5.42
CA ARG A 16 2.66 -1.47 6.45
C ARG A 16 2.07 -2.81 6.00
N TRP A 17 2.93 -3.77 5.70
CA TRP A 17 2.51 -5.11 5.30
C TRP A 17 2.00 -5.93 6.50
N ASP A 18 0.90 -6.66 6.29
CA ASP A 18 0.34 -7.62 7.24
C ASP A 18 0.77 -9.04 6.84
N PHE A 19 1.60 -9.67 7.68
CA PHE A 19 2.12 -11.03 7.46
C PHE A 19 1.38 -12.10 8.28
N SER A 20 0.25 -11.75 8.90
CA SER A 20 -0.56 -12.69 9.70
C SER A 20 -1.29 -13.75 8.86
N SER A 21 -1.41 -13.52 7.55
CA SER A 21 -2.09 -14.43 6.61
C SER A 21 -1.21 -14.76 5.42
N SER A 22 -1.64 -15.73 4.62
CA SER A 22 -1.01 -16.06 3.33
C SER A 22 -1.39 -15.07 2.22
N GLN A 23 -2.18 -14.04 2.52
CA GLN A 23 -2.61 -13.05 1.54
C GLN A 23 -1.60 -11.91 1.40
N ILE A 24 -1.61 -11.24 0.25
CA ILE A 24 -0.86 -10.01 0.04
C ILE A 24 -1.70 -8.87 0.61
N ALA A 25 -1.55 -8.61 1.91
CA ALA A 25 -2.35 -7.64 2.64
C ALA A 25 -1.52 -6.61 3.37
N GLY A 26 -2.11 -5.46 3.66
CA GLY A 26 -1.46 -4.40 4.40
C GLY A 26 -2.31 -3.14 4.51
N ASP A 27 -1.72 -2.15 5.16
CA ASP A 27 -2.29 -0.84 5.40
C ASP A 27 -1.44 0.22 4.72
N ILE A 28 -2.05 1.08 3.91
CA ILE A 28 -1.47 2.30 3.38
C ILE A 28 -1.79 3.42 4.36
N HIS A 29 -0.75 3.99 4.97
CA HIS A 29 -0.89 5.14 5.83
C HIS A 29 -0.85 6.41 4.98
N VAL A 30 -1.88 7.25 5.07
CA VAL A 30 -1.96 8.55 4.40
C VAL A 30 -1.99 9.65 5.48
N PRO A 31 -0.81 10.13 5.96
CA PRO A 31 -0.74 11.10 7.04
C PRO A 31 -1.50 12.40 6.75
N ALA A 32 -1.46 12.86 5.49
CA ALA A 32 -2.14 14.07 5.04
C ALA A 32 -3.65 14.05 5.30
N LYS A 33 -4.29 12.87 5.25
CA LYS A 33 -5.72 12.68 5.48
C LYS A 33 -6.06 12.08 6.84
N GLN A 34 -5.07 11.81 7.70
CA GLN A 34 -5.22 10.98 8.90
C GLN A 34 -5.98 9.66 8.64
N ARG A 35 -5.81 9.09 7.43
CA ARG A 35 -6.55 7.92 6.96
C ARG A 35 -5.62 6.73 6.83
N ILE A 36 -6.18 5.56 7.11
CA ILE A 36 -5.54 4.27 6.86
C ILE A 36 -6.40 3.53 5.84
N ALA A 37 -5.83 3.22 4.68
CA ALA A 37 -6.48 2.43 3.64
C ALA A 37 -5.95 1.00 3.66
N ARG A 38 -6.83 0.04 3.92
CA ARG A 38 -6.47 -1.38 3.95
C ARG A 38 -6.61 -2.00 2.57
N PHE A 39 -5.65 -2.83 2.18
CA PHE A 39 -5.73 -3.63 0.95
C PHE A 39 -5.50 -5.11 1.26
N GLU A 40 -6.08 -5.94 0.40
CA GLU A 40 -5.98 -7.39 0.44
C GLU A 40 -6.04 -7.90 -1.01
N ILE A 41 -5.02 -8.63 -1.42
CA ILE A 41 -4.85 -9.16 -2.77
C ILE A 41 -4.61 -10.67 -2.67
N ASP A 42 -5.37 -11.43 -3.46
CA ASP A 42 -5.23 -12.88 -3.55
C ASP A 42 -3.83 -13.22 -4.13
N PRO A 43 -3.00 -14.01 -3.43
CA PRO A 43 -1.69 -14.43 -3.90
C PRO A 43 -1.74 -15.28 -5.18
N ALA A 44 -2.89 -15.82 -5.57
CA ALA A 44 -3.09 -16.50 -6.85
C ALA A 44 -3.20 -15.52 -8.04
N THR A 45 -3.32 -14.21 -7.79
CA THR A 45 -3.35 -13.17 -8.83
C THR A 45 -1.99 -13.08 -9.51
N ASP A 46 -1.97 -12.90 -10.84
CA ASP A 46 -0.72 -12.72 -11.56
C ASP A 46 0.03 -11.47 -11.07
N HIS A 47 1.37 -11.52 -11.10
CA HIS A 47 2.21 -10.47 -10.53
C HIS A 47 1.93 -9.08 -11.12
N PHE A 48 1.60 -9.00 -12.42
CA PHE A 48 1.36 -7.73 -13.08
C PHE A 48 0.02 -7.14 -12.65
N THR A 49 -1.03 -7.95 -12.61
CA THR A 49 -2.34 -7.53 -12.10
C THR A 49 -2.28 -7.19 -10.61
N ALA A 50 -1.56 -7.96 -9.81
CA ALA A 50 -1.36 -7.67 -8.39
C ALA A 50 -0.64 -6.33 -8.17
N ALA A 51 0.41 -6.04 -8.95
CA ALA A 51 1.13 -4.78 -8.89
C ALA A 51 0.24 -3.59 -9.31
N ASN A 52 -0.52 -3.72 -10.40
CA ASN A 52 -1.45 -2.67 -10.83
C ASN A 52 -2.58 -2.45 -9.84
N ALA A 53 -3.12 -3.51 -9.24
CA ALA A 53 -4.14 -3.41 -8.21
C ALA A 53 -3.60 -2.67 -6.97
N LEU A 54 -2.36 -2.96 -6.56
CA LEU A 54 -1.72 -2.25 -5.45
C LEU A 54 -1.50 -0.77 -5.78
N TRP A 55 -0.97 -0.45 -6.96
CA TRP A 55 -0.79 0.94 -7.38
C TRP A 55 -2.11 1.69 -7.44
N GLY A 56 -3.18 1.09 -7.97
CA GLY A 56 -4.51 1.70 -7.95
C GLY A 56 -5.04 1.98 -6.55
N ARG A 57 -4.73 1.14 -5.55
CA ARG A 57 -5.08 1.40 -4.14
C ARG A 57 -4.27 2.54 -3.53
N ILE A 58 -3.01 2.69 -3.93
CA ILE A 58 -2.18 3.83 -3.54
C ILE A 58 -2.79 5.09 -4.15
N ASP A 59 -3.02 5.12 -5.46
CA ASP A 59 -3.61 6.28 -6.13
C ASP A 59 -4.95 6.66 -5.47
N GLU A 60 -5.88 5.72 -5.30
CA GLU A 60 -7.17 5.95 -4.60
C GLU A 60 -7.00 6.53 -3.18
N ALA A 61 -5.99 6.08 -2.43
CA ALA A 61 -5.74 6.59 -1.09
C ALA A 61 -5.23 8.05 -1.09
N PHE A 62 -4.48 8.42 -2.14
CA PHE A 62 -3.87 9.74 -2.30
C PHE A 62 -4.66 10.71 -3.22
N ASP A 63 -5.65 10.26 -4.00
CA ASP A 63 -6.36 11.06 -5.02
C ASP A 63 -7.24 12.17 -4.42
N ASP A 64 -7.94 11.94 -3.29
CA ASP A 64 -8.69 13.03 -2.62
C ASP A 64 -7.80 14.14 -1.96
N ILE A 65 -6.52 14.26 -2.33
CA ILE A 65 -5.64 15.37 -1.87
C ILE A 65 -5.75 16.59 -2.81
N ASP A 66 -6.22 16.40 -4.05
CA ASP A 66 -6.25 17.46 -5.08
C ASP A 66 -7.53 18.32 -5.12
N ASP A 67 -8.55 18.01 -4.31
CA ASP A 67 -9.83 18.75 -4.33
C ASP A 67 -9.82 20.10 -3.58
N ASP A 68 -8.68 20.48 -2.97
CA ASP A 68 -8.54 21.68 -2.11
C ASP A 68 -7.54 22.73 -2.67
N LEU A 69 -7.32 22.78 -3.99
CA LEU A 69 -6.46 23.80 -4.63
C LEU A 69 -7.22 25.01 -5.22
#